data_AF-A0A2S8ZD42-F1
#
_entry.id   AF-A0A2S8ZD42-F1
#
_cell.length_a   1.000
_cell.length_b   1.000
_cell.length_c   1.000
_cell.angle_alpha   90.00
_cell.angle_beta   90.00
_cell.angle_gamma   90.00
#
_symmetry.space_group_name_H-M   'P 1'
#
loop_
_entity.id
_entity.type
_entity.pdbx_description
1 polymer ?
#
loop_
_entity_poly.entity_id
_entity_poly.type
_entity_poly.pdbx_seq_one_letter_code
_entity_poly.pdbx_strand_id
1 'polypeptide(L)'
;MSAIIASMALSFEEFRSSLLHADSRQELGIQLSDAEAQQVHADPQASRTWYDYWVTISQQATPGAAATAATAAGVTAETVAFGGHDFAQTGTFVGASPAYGGMPTASASGATDGDGKKSRVGLWVALSIVGALLLIAIIVVVFAFSTARHWTKVDVPEKPETFHSEEYETGLYLVADDGVSPCYVDQDWTDCIAAMEAQYAAGCADVELVPAAVTLCAQHRTEIDRMIAADSEGSVVASLGDFGHLTRTPEMATREVSNEDYEPAVTHEAVCYLGFLGECE
;
A
#
# COMPACT_ATOMS: atom_id res chain seq x y z
N MET A 1 -5.13 -21.64 37.51
CA MET A 1 -4.95 -22.51 36.33
C MET A 1 -5.29 -21.68 35.10
N SER A 2 -4.29 -20.94 34.61
CA SER A 2 -3.75 -21.04 33.24
C SER A 2 -4.76 -20.70 32.13
N ALA A 3 -4.72 -19.45 31.68
CA ALA A 3 -4.95 -19.12 30.28
C ALA A 3 -3.69 -18.40 29.78
N ILE A 4 -2.66 -19.20 29.49
CA ILE A 4 -1.62 -18.78 28.56
C ILE A 4 -2.30 -18.85 27.19
N ILE A 5 -2.91 -17.75 26.72
CA ILE A 5 -3.26 -17.63 25.31
C ILE A 5 -1.95 -17.29 24.61
N ALA A 6 -1.20 -18.35 24.29
CA ALA A 6 -0.17 -18.27 23.29
C ALA A 6 -0.91 -17.99 21.97
N SER A 7 -0.75 -16.78 21.45
CA SER A 7 -1.17 -16.36 20.11
C SER A 7 -0.42 -17.21 19.07
N MET A 8 -0.85 -18.45 18.85
CA MET A 8 -0.48 -19.19 17.66
C MET A 8 -1.33 -18.64 16.52
N ALA A 9 -0.74 -17.76 15.71
CA ALA A 9 -1.34 -17.36 14.45
C ALA A 9 -1.69 -18.63 13.67
N LEU A 10 -2.98 -18.81 13.36
CA LEU A 10 -3.45 -19.87 12.47
C LEU A 10 -2.70 -19.76 11.16
N SER A 11 -2.28 -20.88 10.59
CA SER A 11 -1.71 -20.86 9.24
C SER A 11 -2.80 -20.52 8.21
N PHE A 12 -2.38 -20.02 7.04
CA PHE A 12 -3.28 -19.67 5.94
C PHE A 12 -4.25 -20.82 5.56
N GLU A 13 -3.77 -22.07 5.55
CA GLU A 13 -4.60 -23.22 5.19
C GLU A 13 -5.61 -23.58 6.29
N GLU A 14 -5.23 -23.43 7.56
CA GLU A 14 -6.13 -23.64 8.70
C GLU A 14 -7.22 -22.56 8.72
N PHE A 15 -6.86 -21.30 8.49
CA PHE A 15 -7.80 -20.20 8.32
C PHE A 15 -8.78 -20.46 7.16
N ARG A 16 -8.27 -20.90 6.02
CA ARG A 16 -9.10 -21.22 4.86
C ARG A 16 -10.09 -22.34 5.19
N SER A 17 -9.65 -23.38 5.90
CA SER A 17 -10.54 -24.48 6.34
C SER A 17 -11.56 -24.05 7.39
N SER A 18 -11.23 -23.09 8.26
CA SER A 18 -12.11 -22.61 9.33
C SER A 18 -13.25 -21.76 8.80
N LEU A 19 -13.07 -21.08 7.65
CA LEU A 19 -14.14 -20.35 6.97
C LEU A 19 -15.35 -21.24 6.63
N LEU A 20 -15.16 -22.55 6.43
CA LEU A 20 -16.26 -23.47 6.12
C LEU A 20 -17.15 -23.80 7.32
N HIS A 21 -16.73 -23.45 8.54
CA HIS A 21 -17.44 -23.78 9.78
C HIS A 21 -17.94 -22.52 10.48
N ALA A 22 -19.26 -22.43 10.71
CA ALA A 22 -19.88 -21.24 11.29
C ALA A 22 -19.34 -20.89 12.69
N ASP A 23 -19.15 -21.91 13.55
CA ASP A 23 -18.63 -21.72 14.91
C ASP A 23 -17.20 -21.16 14.88
N SER A 24 -16.35 -21.67 13.99
CA SER A 24 -14.97 -21.20 13.86
C SER A 24 -14.88 -19.77 13.31
N ARG A 25 -15.80 -19.35 12.42
CA ARG A 25 -15.86 -17.95 11.96
C ARG A 25 -16.21 -16.99 13.09
N GLN A 26 -17.11 -17.40 13.99
CA GLN A 26 -17.48 -16.61 15.17
C GLN A 26 -16.32 -16.50 16.16
N GLU A 27 -15.60 -17.58 16.42
CA GLU A 27 -14.41 -17.57 17.27
C GLU A 27 -13.29 -16.68 16.71
N LEU A 28 -13.19 -16.56 15.38
CA LEU A 28 -12.24 -15.68 14.70
C LEU A 28 -12.70 -14.22 14.58
N GLY A 29 -13.92 -13.90 15.00
CA GLY A 29 -14.49 -12.56 14.88
C GLY A 29 -14.81 -12.14 13.44
N ILE A 30 -14.93 -13.10 12.51
CA ILE A 30 -15.15 -12.85 11.08
C ILE A 30 -16.66 -12.86 10.79
N GLN A 31 -17.20 -11.71 10.37
CA GLN A 31 -18.61 -11.59 9.99
C GLN A 31 -18.80 -11.89 8.50
N LEU A 32 -18.82 -13.18 8.16
CA LEU A 32 -19.15 -13.69 6.81
C LEU A 32 -20.34 -14.65 6.88
N SER A 33 -21.29 -14.49 5.97
CA SER A 33 -22.37 -15.47 5.76
C SER A 33 -21.82 -16.77 5.15
N ASP A 34 -22.57 -17.87 5.24
CA ASP A 34 -22.14 -19.18 4.71
C ASP A 34 -21.85 -19.13 3.21
N ALA A 35 -22.64 -18.37 2.44
CA ALA A 35 -22.45 -18.22 1.00
C ALA A 35 -21.18 -17.43 0.66
N GLU A 36 -20.91 -16.34 1.39
CA GLU A 36 -19.70 -15.53 1.21
C GLU A 36 -18.46 -16.31 1.65
N ALA A 37 -18.54 -17.07 2.74
CA ALA A 37 -17.43 -17.89 3.22
C ALA A 37 -17.06 -19.00 2.23
N GLN A 38 -18.04 -19.61 1.57
CA GLN A 38 -17.80 -20.58 0.49
C GLN A 38 -17.16 -19.92 -0.74
N GLN A 39 -17.57 -18.70 -1.07
CA GLN A 39 -16.99 -17.93 -2.18
C GLN A 39 -15.55 -17.52 -1.89
N VAL A 40 -15.27 -17.00 -0.69
CA VAL A 40 -13.92 -16.66 -0.23
C VAL A 40 -13.03 -17.90 -0.16
N HIS A 41 -13.56 -19.04 0.29
CA HIS A 41 -12.85 -20.32 0.24
C HIS A 41 -12.61 -20.81 -1.20
N ALA A 42 -13.52 -20.59 -2.14
CA ALA A 42 -13.32 -21.00 -3.54
C ALA A 42 -12.26 -20.17 -4.27
N ASP A 43 -12.02 -18.93 -3.84
CA ASP A 43 -11.06 -17.99 -4.44
C ASP A 43 -9.76 -17.86 -3.63
N PRO A 44 -8.61 -18.33 -4.14
CA PRO A 44 -7.32 -18.23 -3.45
C PRO A 44 -6.83 -16.80 -3.18
N GLN A 45 -7.20 -15.82 -4.01
CA GLN A 45 -6.80 -14.42 -3.82
C GLN A 45 -7.67 -13.76 -2.74
N ALA A 46 -8.99 -13.97 -2.79
CA ALA A 46 -9.88 -13.49 -1.75
C ALA A 46 -9.53 -14.09 -0.38
N SER A 47 -9.21 -15.39 -0.32
CA SER A 47 -8.72 -16.05 0.90
C SER A 47 -7.50 -15.33 1.51
N ARG A 48 -6.55 -14.87 0.67
CA ARG A 48 -5.32 -14.18 1.13
C ARG A 48 -5.62 -12.79 1.68
N THR A 49 -6.43 -12.01 0.97
CA THR A 49 -6.85 -10.68 1.45
C THR A 49 -7.58 -10.77 2.78
N TRP A 50 -8.47 -11.76 2.94
CA TRP A 50 -9.18 -11.98 4.21
C TRP A 50 -8.27 -12.48 5.33
N TYR A 51 -7.27 -13.31 5.02
CA TYR A 51 -6.27 -13.74 5.98
C TYR A 51 -5.41 -12.56 6.47
N ASP A 52 -4.93 -11.72 5.57
CA ASP A 52 -4.12 -10.55 5.91
C ASP A 52 -4.93 -9.56 6.76
N TYR A 53 -6.18 -9.29 6.39
CA TYR A 53 -7.11 -8.49 7.19
C TYR A 53 -7.30 -9.07 8.60
N TRP A 54 -7.55 -10.38 8.70
CA TRP A 54 -7.70 -11.06 9.98
C TRP A 54 -6.43 -10.97 10.83
N VAL A 55 -5.25 -11.13 10.23
CA VAL A 55 -3.95 -10.98 10.91
C VAL A 55 -3.77 -9.54 11.43
N THR A 56 -4.18 -8.53 10.68
CA THR A 56 -4.11 -7.12 11.12
C THR A 56 -5.03 -6.84 12.31
N ILE A 57 -6.30 -7.28 12.26
CA ILE A 57 -7.26 -7.02 13.35
C ILE A 57 -6.94 -7.85 14.60
N SER A 58 -6.45 -9.09 14.44
CA SER A 58 -6.11 -9.97 15.56
C SER A 58 -4.86 -9.51 16.33
N GLN A 59 -3.95 -8.79 15.66
CA GLN A 59 -2.81 -8.14 16.31
C GLN A 59 -3.15 -6.83 17.05
N GLN A 60 -4.31 -6.23 16.78
CA GLN A 60 -4.78 -5.02 17.45
C GLN A 60 -5.56 -5.28 18.76
N ALA A 61 -5.79 -6.53 19.15
CA ALA A 61 -6.56 -6.87 20.35
C ALA A 61 -5.78 -6.65 21.66
N THR A 62 -5.90 -5.43 22.21
CA THR A 62 -5.67 -5.12 23.63
C THR A 62 -6.98 -5.35 24.38
N PRO A 63 -7.02 -5.89 25.62
CA PRO A 63 -8.26 -6.44 26.16
C PRO A 63 -9.21 -5.34 26.67
N GLY A 64 -10.45 -5.37 26.17
CA GLY A 64 -11.62 -4.85 26.88
C GLY A 64 -12.59 -4.05 26.03
N ALA A 65 -13.59 -4.71 25.46
CA ALA A 65 -15.01 -4.34 25.54
C ALA A 65 -15.80 -5.17 24.52
N ALA A 66 -16.81 -5.89 25.02
CA ALA A 66 -17.78 -6.60 24.22
C ALA A 66 -18.52 -5.62 23.30
N ALA A 67 -18.42 -5.82 21.98
CA ALA A 67 -19.19 -5.07 21.00
C ALA A 67 -20.47 -5.84 20.64
N THR A 68 -21.57 -5.33 21.17
CA THR A 68 -22.95 -5.58 20.78
C THR A 68 -23.18 -5.37 19.27
N ALA A 69 -24.04 -6.22 18.71
CA ALA A 69 -24.52 -6.19 17.33
C ALA A 69 -25.07 -4.81 16.92
N ALA A 70 -24.67 -4.34 15.74
CA ALA A 70 -25.33 -3.26 15.02
C ALA A 70 -25.41 -3.59 13.52
N THR A 71 -26.63 -3.48 13.02
CA THR A 71 -27.17 -3.83 11.71
C THR A 71 -26.61 -3.02 10.54
N ALA A 72 -26.48 -3.74 9.42
CA ALA A 72 -26.22 -3.35 8.04
C ALA A 72 -26.75 -1.97 7.56
N ALA A 73 -25.87 -1.22 6.89
CA ALA A 73 -26.21 -0.29 5.81
C ALA A 73 -25.25 -0.56 4.64
N GLY A 74 -25.82 -0.85 3.47
CA GLY A 74 -25.14 -1.47 2.34
C GLY A 74 -24.10 -0.62 1.63
N VAL A 75 -23.09 -1.30 1.09
CA VAL A 75 -22.25 -0.79 0.01
C VAL A 75 -22.39 -1.76 -1.15
N THR A 76 -22.91 -1.24 -2.26
CA THR A 76 -23.05 -1.92 -3.55
C THR A 76 -21.67 -2.25 -4.11
N ALA A 77 -21.41 -3.54 -4.33
CA ALA A 77 -20.22 -4.03 -5.01
C ALA A 77 -20.25 -3.64 -6.49
N GLU A 78 -19.31 -2.79 -6.89
CA GLU A 78 -19.02 -2.49 -8.28
C GLU A 78 -18.23 -3.66 -8.89
N THR A 79 -18.84 -4.30 -9.90
CA THR A 79 -18.28 -5.42 -10.67
C THR A 79 -17.11 -4.97 -11.54
N VAL A 80 -15.89 -5.42 -11.23
CA VAL A 80 -14.75 -5.34 -12.14
C VAL A 80 -14.55 -6.71 -12.80
N ALA A 81 -14.82 -6.77 -14.11
CA ALA A 81 -14.64 -7.94 -14.95
C ALA A 81 -13.16 -8.13 -15.33
N PHE A 82 -12.57 -9.27 -14.95
CA PHE A 82 -11.25 -9.70 -15.45
C PHE A 82 -11.43 -10.54 -16.71
N GLY A 83 -11.14 -9.93 -17.87
CA GLY A 83 -11.08 -10.60 -19.17
C GLY A 83 -9.79 -11.40 -19.32
N GLY A 84 -9.93 -12.67 -19.69
CA GLY A 84 -8.83 -13.60 -19.96
C GLY A 84 -8.23 -13.42 -21.35
N HIS A 85 -6.95 -13.77 -21.47
CA HIS A 85 -6.31 -14.05 -22.74
C HIS A 85 -5.45 -15.32 -22.65
N ASP A 86 -5.74 -16.19 -23.62
CA ASP A 86 -5.32 -17.57 -23.77
C ASP A 86 -3.83 -17.78 -24.05
N PHE A 87 -3.36 -18.95 -23.62
CA PHE A 87 -2.16 -19.62 -24.08
C PHE A 87 -2.40 -20.32 -25.41
N ALA A 88 -1.62 -19.99 -26.44
CA ALA A 88 -1.12 -20.95 -27.45
C ALA A 88 -0.27 -20.21 -28.49
N GLN A 89 1.01 -20.59 -28.66
CA GLN A 89 1.49 -21.13 -29.94
C GLN A 89 2.89 -21.75 -29.79
N THR A 90 2.92 -23.08 -29.86
CA THR A 90 4.10 -23.90 -30.16
C THR A 90 4.33 -23.93 -31.68
N GLY A 91 5.61 -23.94 -32.09
CA GLY A 91 6.01 -24.16 -33.48
C GLY A 91 7.51 -24.36 -33.61
N THR A 92 7.91 -25.56 -34.01
CA THR A 92 9.25 -26.16 -33.87
C THR A 92 9.98 -26.29 -35.21
N PHE A 93 11.32 -26.28 -35.16
CA PHE A 93 12.35 -26.76 -36.11
C PHE A 93 12.48 -26.14 -37.52
N VAL A 94 13.71 -25.80 -37.95
CA VAL A 94 14.57 -26.62 -38.82
C VAL A 94 16.01 -26.06 -38.79
N GLY A 95 16.99 -26.94 -38.56
CA GLY A 95 18.41 -26.67 -38.84
C GLY A 95 18.84 -27.28 -40.18
N ALA A 96 19.83 -26.69 -40.83
CA ALA A 96 20.67 -27.37 -41.82
C ALA A 96 22.01 -26.62 -42.00
N SER A 97 23.11 -27.37 -41.96
CA SER A 97 24.51 -26.97 -42.17
C SER A 97 24.89 -27.07 -43.69
N PRO A 98 26.13 -26.75 -44.11
CA PRO A 98 26.45 -26.21 -45.44
C PRO A 98 26.58 -27.25 -46.55
N ALA A 99 26.31 -26.83 -47.79
CA ALA A 99 26.56 -27.63 -48.98
C ALA A 99 27.97 -27.40 -49.55
N TYR A 100 28.74 -28.49 -49.52
CA TYR A 100 29.99 -28.70 -50.25
C TYR A 100 29.64 -29.00 -51.73
N GLY A 101 30.23 -28.28 -52.67
CA GLY A 101 30.04 -28.49 -54.11
C GLY A 101 31.39 -28.58 -54.82
N GLY A 102 31.75 -29.78 -55.25
CA GLY A 102 32.95 -30.08 -56.02
C GLY A 102 32.84 -29.78 -57.52
N MET A 103 34.02 -29.73 -58.15
CA MET A 103 34.40 -29.41 -59.53
C MET A 103 33.63 -30.13 -60.67
N PRO A 104 33.86 -29.74 -61.94
CA PRO A 104 34.86 -30.47 -62.73
C PRO A 104 35.83 -29.61 -63.56
N THR A 105 36.92 -30.29 -63.93
CA THR A 105 38.13 -29.94 -64.70
C THR A 105 37.93 -29.49 -66.16
N ALA A 106 38.85 -28.65 -66.66
CA ALA A 106 39.26 -28.65 -68.07
C ALA A 106 40.71 -28.15 -68.24
N SER A 107 41.34 -28.68 -69.29
CA SER A 107 42.77 -28.84 -69.53
C SER A 107 43.56 -27.59 -69.95
N ALA A 108 44.88 -27.78 -69.90
CA ALA A 108 45.96 -26.89 -70.33
C ALA A 108 45.84 -26.33 -71.75
N SER A 109 46.39 -25.12 -71.94
CA SER A 109 47.53 -24.79 -72.84
C SER A 109 47.39 -23.38 -73.42
N GLY A 110 48.50 -22.65 -73.52
CA GLY A 110 48.56 -21.39 -74.26
C GLY A 110 49.56 -20.39 -73.70
N ALA A 111 50.85 -20.66 -73.87
CA ALA A 111 51.84 -19.59 -73.93
C ALA A 111 51.78 -18.98 -75.33
N THR A 112 51.56 -17.67 -75.44
CA THR A 112 52.10 -16.83 -76.52
C THR A 112 52.21 -15.39 -76.04
N ASP A 113 53.41 -14.85 -76.22
CA ASP A 113 53.80 -13.46 -76.06
C ASP A 113 52.84 -12.47 -76.75
N GLY A 114 52.69 -11.31 -76.12
CA GLY A 114 51.93 -10.18 -76.63
C GLY A 114 52.27 -8.89 -75.89
N ASP A 115 53.41 -8.29 -76.27
CA ASP A 115 53.62 -6.85 -76.42
C ASP A 115 53.35 -5.90 -75.23
N GLY A 116 54.45 -5.49 -74.58
CA GLY A 116 54.75 -4.08 -74.31
C GLY A 116 53.66 -3.20 -73.69
N LYS A 117 53.45 -3.29 -72.37
CA LYS A 117 53.02 -2.14 -71.57
C LYS A 117 53.56 -2.23 -70.14
N LYS A 118 54.35 -1.22 -69.77
CA LYS A 118 54.99 -1.04 -68.46
C LYS A 118 54.02 -1.42 -67.33
N SER A 119 54.33 -2.52 -66.65
CA SER A 119 53.54 -3.13 -65.58
C SER A 119 53.15 -2.10 -64.52
N ARG A 120 51.91 -1.63 -64.56
CA ARG A 120 51.25 -0.96 -63.43
C ARG A 120 50.72 -2.00 -62.42
N VAL A 121 51.11 -3.27 -62.53
CA VAL A 121 50.58 -4.37 -61.72
C VAL A 121 50.82 -4.12 -60.23
N GLY A 122 51.99 -3.60 -59.85
CA GLY A 122 52.28 -3.22 -58.46
C GLY A 122 51.40 -2.08 -57.92
N LEU A 123 51.03 -1.12 -58.78
CA LEU A 123 50.11 -0.03 -58.42
C LEU A 123 48.69 -0.57 -58.21
N TRP A 124 48.20 -1.46 -59.09
CA TRP A 124 46.88 -2.08 -58.97
C TRP A 124 46.76 -3.00 -57.75
N VAL A 125 47.82 -3.74 -57.43
CA VAL A 125 47.89 -4.54 -56.20
C VAL A 125 47.85 -3.64 -54.97
N ALA A 126 48.64 -2.56 -54.93
CA ALA A 126 48.61 -1.60 -53.82
C ALA A 126 47.21 -0.95 -53.66
N LEU A 127 46.58 -0.57 -54.76
CA LEU A 127 45.25 0.06 -54.76
C LEU A 127 44.15 -0.93 -54.33
N SER A 128 44.28 -2.21 -54.69
CA SER A 128 43.41 -3.29 -54.21
C SER A 128 43.58 -3.53 -52.71
N ILE A 129 44.81 -3.50 -52.19
CA ILE A 129 45.08 -3.66 -50.75
C ILE A 129 44.50 -2.49 -49.96
N VAL A 130 44.74 -1.25 -50.41
CA VAL A 130 44.16 -0.05 -49.77
C VAL A 130 42.64 -0.08 -49.83
N GLY A 131 42.05 -0.49 -50.95
CA GLY A 131 40.60 -0.66 -51.10
C GLY A 131 40.04 -1.70 -50.13
N ALA A 132 40.70 -2.85 -49.97
CA ALA A 132 40.29 -3.87 -49.01
C ALA A 132 40.39 -3.39 -47.56
N LEU A 133 41.45 -2.65 -47.19
CA LEU A 133 41.60 -2.07 -45.86
C LEU A 133 40.51 -1.05 -45.55
N LEU A 134 40.17 -0.18 -46.49
CA LEU A 134 39.06 0.77 -46.34
C LEU A 134 37.73 0.05 -46.18
N LEU A 135 37.49 -1.00 -46.97
CA LEU A 135 36.26 -1.78 -46.91
C LEU A 135 36.13 -2.51 -45.56
N ILE A 136 37.22 -3.12 -45.07
CA ILE A 136 37.26 -3.73 -43.73
C ILE A 136 36.99 -2.69 -42.65
N ALA A 137 37.59 -1.50 -42.73
CA ALA A 137 37.34 -0.42 -41.77
C ALA A 137 35.86 0.00 -41.74
N ILE A 138 35.23 0.12 -42.91
CA ILE A 138 33.80 0.44 -43.01
C ILE A 138 32.94 -0.68 -42.39
N ILE A 139 33.24 -1.96 -42.69
CA ILE A 139 32.50 -3.09 -42.12
C ILE A 139 32.58 -3.07 -40.59
N VAL A 140 33.77 -2.83 -40.03
CA VAL A 140 33.95 -2.77 -38.56
C VAL A 140 33.13 -1.63 -37.95
N VAL A 141 33.11 -0.46 -38.57
CA VAL A 141 32.29 0.68 -38.11
C VAL A 141 30.81 0.31 -38.14
N VAL A 142 30.29 -0.21 -39.26
CA VAL A 142 28.89 -0.60 -39.38
C VAL A 142 28.52 -1.67 -38.35
N PHE A 143 29.37 -2.69 -38.19
CA PHE A 143 29.15 -3.75 -37.22
C PHE A 143 29.08 -3.17 -35.79
N ALA A 144 30.05 -2.34 -35.40
CA ALA A 144 30.10 -1.71 -34.08
C ALA A 144 28.82 -0.92 -33.75
N PHE A 145 28.33 -0.09 -34.68
CA PHE A 145 27.08 0.66 -34.48
C PHE A 145 25.84 -0.25 -34.49
N SER A 146 25.80 -1.26 -35.36
CA SER A 146 24.64 -2.17 -35.46
C SER A 146 24.48 -3.12 -34.27
N THR A 147 25.58 -3.45 -33.58
CA THR A 147 25.59 -4.33 -32.41
C THR A 147 25.77 -3.56 -31.10
N ALA A 148 25.68 -2.22 -31.13
CA ALA A 148 25.79 -1.40 -29.94
C ALA A 148 24.66 -1.75 -28.96
N ARG A 149 25.00 -1.95 -27.69
CA ARG A 149 24.00 -2.12 -26.63
C ARG A 149 23.72 -0.78 -26.00
N HIS A 150 22.45 -0.40 -25.99
CA HIS A 150 21.95 0.82 -25.37
C HIS A 150 21.16 0.45 -24.13
N TRP A 151 21.34 1.20 -23.04
CA TRP A 151 20.48 1.13 -21.86
C TRP A 151 20.42 2.47 -21.16
N THR A 152 19.45 2.60 -20.27
CA THR A 152 19.33 3.74 -19.38
C THR A 152 20.09 3.43 -18.09
N LYS A 153 21.19 4.14 -17.87
CA LYS A 153 21.96 4.02 -16.63
C LYS A 153 21.43 5.02 -15.62
N VAL A 154 21.22 4.54 -14.40
CA VAL A 154 20.79 5.37 -13.26
C VAL A 154 22.03 5.89 -12.56
N ASP A 155 22.28 7.20 -12.66
CA ASP A 155 23.43 7.86 -12.01
C ASP A 155 23.12 8.16 -10.55
N VAL A 156 21.90 8.65 -10.31
CA VAL A 156 21.37 8.92 -8.98
C VAL A 156 20.03 8.20 -8.89
N PRO A 157 19.86 7.27 -7.94
CA PRO A 157 18.59 6.57 -7.77
C PRO A 157 17.48 7.55 -7.40
N GLU A 158 16.25 7.16 -7.70
CA GLU A 158 15.07 7.91 -7.26
C GLU A 158 15.08 7.99 -5.73
N LYS A 159 14.85 9.22 -5.24
CA LYS A 159 14.64 9.46 -3.83
C LYS A 159 13.13 9.51 -3.58
N PRO A 160 12.55 8.45 -2.99
CA PRO A 160 11.12 8.44 -2.71
C PRO A 160 10.78 9.54 -1.70
N GLU A 161 9.56 10.07 -1.83
CA GLU A 161 9.03 11.04 -0.89
C GLU A 161 8.95 10.46 0.51
N THR A 162 9.33 11.26 1.49
CA THR A 162 9.21 10.92 2.90
C THR A 162 8.07 11.68 3.55
N PHE A 163 7.47 11.06 4.55
CA PHE A 163 6.32 11.59 5.27
C PHE A 163 6.64 11.71 6.76
N HIS A 164 6.06 12.71 7.40
CA HIS A 164 6.05 12.82 8.85
C HIS A 164 4.60 12.93 9.35
N SER A 165 4.44 12.63 10.64
CA SER A 165 3.15 12.65 11.31
C SER A 165 2.97 13.99 12.02
N GLU A 166 1.85 14.65 11.77
CA GLU A 166 1.43 15.86 12.49
C GLU A 166 0.11 15.60 13.23
N GLU A 167 0.03 16.07 14.48
CA GLU A 167 -1.21 16.14 15.25
C GLU A 167 -1.91 17.47 14.99
N TYR A 168 -3.23 17.44 14.83
CA TYR A 168 -4.05 18.63 14.63
C TYR A 168 -5.39 18.52 15.37
N GLU A 169 -5.96 19.66 15.75
CA GLU A 169 -7.29 19.73 16.36
C GLU A 169 -8.37 19.48 15.29
N THR A 170 -9.32 18.57 15.54
CA THR A 170 -10.40 18.26 14.61
C THR A 170 -11.49 19.34 14.56
N GLY A 171 -11.51 20.22 15.57
CA GLY A 171 -12.60 21.15 15.83
C GLY A 171 -13.70 20.59 16.75
N LEU A 172 -13.66 19.29 17.05
CA LEU A 172 -14.53 18.65 18.03
C LEU A 172 -13.90 18.64 19.42
N TYR A 173 -14.73 18.51 20.43
CA TYR A 173 -14.30 18.41 21.83
C TYR A 173 -14.74 17.10 22.49
N LEU A 174 -13.81 16.56 23.28
CA LEU A 174 -14.04 15.49 24.23
C LEU A 174 -14.46 16.11 25.57
N VAL A 175 -15.38 15.46 26.27
CA VAL A 175 -15.79 15.82 27.63
C VAL A 175 -15.65 14.60 28.50
N ALA A 176 -15.00 14.77 29.65
CA ALA A 176 -14.86 13.75 30.68
C ALA A 176 -15.54 14.21 31.96
N ASP A 177 -16.18 13.27 32.65
CA ASP A 177 -16.70 13.43 34.01
C ASP A 177 -15.74 12.70 34.96
N ASP A 178 -15.26 13.38 36.00
CA ASP A 178 -14.33 12.81 36.97
C ASP A 178 -15.02 12.01 38.10
N GLY A 179 -16.35 12.01 38.14
CA GLY A 179 -17.18 11.35 39.17
C GLY A 179 -17.10 12.02 40.53
N VAL A 180 -16.43 13.17 40.66
CA VAL A 180 -16.33 13.92 41.91
C VAL A 180 -17.40 14.99 41.93
N SER A 181 -18.45 14.76 42.72
CA SER A 181 -19.60 15.66 42.77
C SER A 181 -19.18 17.10 43.08
N PRO A 182 -19.65 18.09 42.30
CA PRO A 182 -19.42 19.50 42.59
C PRO A 182 -20.23 20.00 43.81
N CYS A 183 -21.09 19.14 44.37
CA CYS A 183 -21.92 19.42 45.52
C CYS A 183 -21.35 18.85 46.82
N TYR A 184 -21.89 19.31 47.95
CA TYR A 184 -21.55 18.81 49.28
C TYR A 184 -22.80 18.31 50.00
N VAL A 185 -22.64 17.35 50.93
CA VAL A 185 -23.75 16.89 51.78
C VAL A 185 -24.22 18.06 52.65
N ASP A 186 -25.54 18.13 52.88
CA ASP A 186 -26.22 19.22 53.60
C ASP A 186 -26.14 20.60 52.90
N GLN A 187 -25.66 20.66 51.65
CA GLN A 187 -25.75 21.86 50.81
C GLN A 187 -27.20 22.10 50.39
N ASP A 188 -27.59 23.37 50.28
CA ASP A 188 -28.87 23.75 49.67
C ASP A 188 -28.98 23.20 48.24
N TRP A 189 -30.14 22.64 47.89
CA TRP A 189 -30.33 22.03 46.58
C TRP A 189 -30.17 23.05 45.44
N THR A 190 -30.61 24.30 45.64
CA THR A 190 -30.48 25.38 44.64
C THR A 190 -29.02 25.65 44.32
N ASP A 191 -28.16 25.70 45.34
CA ASP A 191 -26.73 25.93 45.17
C ASP A 191 -26.06 24.76 44.45
N CYS A 192 -26.48 23.53 44.75
CA CYS A 192 -25.99 22.34 44.06
C CYS A 192 -26.42 22.30 42.58
N ILE A 193 -27.67 22.66 42.27
CA ILE A 193 -28.17 22.80 40.89
C ILE A 193 -27.35 23.84 40.14
N ALA A 194 -27.12 25.01 40.73
CA ALA A 194 -26.32 26.07 40.11
C ALA A 194 -24.88 25.63 39.84
N ALA A 195 -24.27 24.85 40.75
CA ALA A 195 -22.94 24.28 40.55
C ALA A 195 -22.91 23.29 39.39
N MET A 196 -23.91 22.41 39.28
CA MET A 196 -24.07 21.46 38.17
C MET A 196 -24.30 22.19 36.83
N GLU A 197 -25.13 23.24 36.81
CA GLU A 197 -25.31 24.06 35.60
C GLU A 197 -24.02 24.75 35.17
N ALA A 198 -23.19 25.19 36.11
CA ALA A 198 -21.88 25.76 35.80
C ALA A 198 -20.92 24.71 35.18
N GLN A 199 -20.94 23.46 35.67
CA GLN A 199 -20.18 22.36 35.05
C GLN A 199 -20.64 22.10 33.62
N TYR A 200 -21.95 22.00 33.41
CA TYR A 200 -22.52 21.81 32.08
C TYR A 200 -22.16 22.95 31.12
N ALA A 201 -22.28 24.20 31.56
CA ALA A 201 -21.94 25.36 30.74
C ALA A 201 -20.45 25.39 30.37
N ALA A 202 -19.56 25.04 31.31
CA ALA A 202 -18.12 25.02 31.07
C ALA A 202 -17.68 23.86 30.16
N GLY A 203 -18.26 22.68 30.33
CA GLY A 203 -17.87 21.46 29.62
C GLY A 203 -18.60 21.24 28.29
N CYS A 204 -19.89 21.53 28.23
CA CYS A 204 -20.79 21.04 27.18
C CYS A 204 -21.41 22.13 26.29
N ALA A 205 -21.55 23.35 26.79
CA ALA A 205 -22.23 24.42 26.04
C ALA A 205 -21.31 25.05 24.98
N ASP A 206 -21.95 25.53 23.90
CA ASP A 206 -21.34 26.36 22.84
C ASP A 206 -20.14 25.74 22.10
N VAL A 207 -20.08 24.40 22.02
CA VAL A 207 -19.02 23.67 21.29
C VAL A 207 -19.57 22.50 20.50
N GLU A 208 -18.85 22.11 19.44
CA GLU A 208 -19.11 20.84 18.75
C GLU A 208 -18.42 19.70 19.51
N LEU A 209 -19.20 18.68 19.85
CA LEU A 209 -18.77 17.58 20.72
C LEU A 209 -18.66 16.29 19.90
N VAL A 210 -17.71 15.43 20.29
CA VAL A 210 -17.69 14.05 19.78
C VAL A 210 -18.93 13.27 20.24
N PRO A 211 -19.37 12.22 19.53
CA PRO A 211 -20.62 11.51 19.86
C PRO A 211 -20.71 10.98 21.30
N ALA A 212 -19.59 10.52 21.86
CA ALA A 212 -19.52 10.07 23.26
C ALA A 212 -19.76 11.23 24.25
N ALA A 213 -19.15 12.39 23.99
CA ALA A 213 -19.32 13.59 24.81
C ALA A 213 -20.75 14.15 24.71
N VAL A 214 -21.40 14.09 23.53
CA VAL A 214 -22.83 14.44 23.37
C VAL A 214 -23.69 13.61 24.31
N THR A 215 -23.43 12.30 24.39
CA THR A 215 -24.18 11.38 25.26
C THR A 215 -23.97 11.73 26.74
N LEU A 216 -22.72 11.95 27.16
CA LEU A 216 -22.38 12.33 28.53
C LEU A 216 -23.07 13.65 28.93
N CYS A 217 -22.95 14.68 28.08
CA CYS A 217 -23.57 15.98 28.31
C CYS A 217 -25.10 15.89 28.36
N ALA A 218 -25.74 15.06 27.53
CA ALA A 218 -27.18 14.84 27.59
C ALA A 218 -27.61 14.16 28.90
N GLN A 219 -26.84 13.19 29.40
CA GLN A 219 -27.08 12.56 30.70
C GLN A 219 -26.94 13.58 31.84
N HIS A 220 -25.88 14.38 31.83
CA HIS A 220 -25.64 15.42 32.83
C HIS A 220 -26.76 16.48 32.82
N ARG A 221 -27.24 16.91 31.64
CA ARG A 221 -28.38 17.83 31.53
C ARG A 221 -29.68 17.20 32.06
N THR A 222 -29.93 15.93 31.73
CA THR A 222 -31.11 15.20 32.22
C THR A 222 -31.12 15.14 33.75
N GLU A 223 -29.96 14.95 34.37
CA GLU A 223 -29.84 14.95 35.83
C GLU A 223 -30.13 16.34 36.42
N ILE A 224 -29.59 17.41 35.82
CA ILE A 224 -29.91 18.78 36.24
C ILE A 224 -31.43 19.02 36.16
N ASP A 225 -32.08 18.62 35.06
CA ASP A 225 -33.52 18.78 34.89
C ASP A 225 -34.32 17.98 35.93
N ARG A 226 -33.85 16.76 36.28
CA ARG A 226 -34.41 15.96 37.37
C ARG A 226 -34.28 16.65 38.71
N MET A 227 -33.12 17.24 39.01
CA MET A 227 -32.87 17.97 40.25
C MET A 227 -33.78 19.21 40.35
N ILE A 228 -33.88 20.00 39.29
CA ILE A 228 -34.79 21.16 39.21
C ILE A 228 -36.25 20.74 39.43
N ALA A 229 -36.67 19.64 38.80
CA ALA A 229 -38.06 19.16 38.93
C ALA A 229 -38.38 18.61 40.34
N ALA A 230 -37.37 18.12 41.06
CA ALA A 230 -37.52 17.59 42.41
C ALA A 230 -37.28 18.64 43.52
N ASP A 231 -36.83 19.84 43.15
CA ASP A 231 -36.50 20.89 44.10
C ASP A 231 -37.72 21.39 44.87
N SER A 232 -37.53 21.63 46.16
CA SER A 232 -38.56 22.15 47.06
C SER A 232 -37.93 22.97 48.17
N GLU A 233 -38.71 23.91 48.73
CA GLU A 233 -38.22 24.83 49.76
C GLU A 233 -37.61 24.08 50.97
N GLY A 234 -36.35 24.41 51.28
CA GLY A 234 -35.60 23.82 52.40
C GLY A 234 -34.98 22.45 52.11
N SER A 235 -35.01 21.98 50.86
CA SER A 235 -34.33 20.74 50.47
C SER A 235 -32.81 20.88 50.49
N VAL A 236 -32.15 19.82 50.94
CA VAL A 236 -30.69 19.74 50.99
C VAL A 236 -30.18 18.44 50.35
N VAL A 237 -28.93 18.45 49.92
CA VAL A 237 -28.24 17.30 49.32
C VAL A 237 -28.05 16.20 50.37
N ALA A 238 -28.77 15.10 50.23
CA ALA A 238 -28.68 13.95 51.14
C ALA A 238 -27.48 13.02 50.82
N SER A 239 -27.07 12.95 49.56
CA SER A 239 -25.94 12.13 49.11
C SER A 239 -25.31 12.71 47.84
N LEU A 240 -24.00 12.53 47.70
CA LEU A 240 -23.27 12.90 46.50
C LEU A 240 -23.51 11.80 45.46
N GLY A 241 -24.25 12.13 44.39
CA GLY A 241 -24.51 11.20 43.28
C GLY A 241 -23.26 10.92 42.45
N ASP A 242 -23.45 10.28 41.29
CA ASP A 242 -22.33 9.83 40.44
C ASP A 242 -21.84 10.89 39.43
N PHE A 243 -22.52 12.04 39.33
CA PHE A 243 -22.15 13.11 38.39
C PHE A 243 -21.13 14.05 39.03
N GLY A 244 -20.02 14.25 38.33
CA GLY A 244 -18.87 15.00 38.82
C GLY A 244 -18.55 16.26 38.03
N HIS A 245 -17.30 16.70 38.15
CA HIS A 245 -16.79 17.84 37.41
C HIS A 245 -16.55 17.47 35.95
N LEU A 246 -16.96 18.36 35.05
CA LEU A 246 -16.78 18.18 33.62
C LEU A 246 -15.50 18.87 33.15
N THR A 247 -14.62 18.11 32.51
CA THR A 247 -13.42 18.62 31.87
C THR A 247 -13.54 18.49 30.36
N ARG A 248 -13.29 19.58 29.65
CA ARG A 248 -13.29 19.63 28.18
C ARG A 248 -11.87 19.68 27.63
N THR A 249 -11.59 18.84 26.63
CA THR A 249 -10.32 18.83 25.89
C THR A 249 -10.58 18.77 24.38
N PRO A 250 -9.81 19.48 23.55
CA PRO A 250 -9.94 19.36 22.09
C PRO A 250 -9.63 17.92 21.66
N GLU A 251 -10.39 17.43 20.68
CA GLU A 251 -10.07 16.18 20.01
C GLU A 251 -8.91 16.39 19.05
N MET A 252 -7.91 15.52 19.15
CA MET A 252 -6.73 15.52 18.30
C MET A 252 -6.83 14.37 17.29
N ALA A 253 -6.52 14.66 16.04
CA ALA A 253 -6.32 13.66 15.00
C ALA A 253 -4.90 13.75 14.44
N THR A 254 -4.51 12.72 13.71
CA THR A 254 -3.19 12.62 13.09
C THR A 254 -3.34 12.64 11.57
N ARG A 255 -2.45 13.35 10.88
CA ARG A 255 -2.32 13.27 9.42
C ARG A 255 -0.87 13.04 9.04
N GLU A 256 -0.67 12.33 7.94
CA GLU A 256 0.64 12.27 7.28
C GLU A 256 0.81 13.49 6.39
N VAL A 257 1.95 14.16 6.54
CA VAL A 257 2.33 15.33 5.77
C VAL A 257 3.62 15.01 5.02
N SER A 258 3.61 15.31 3.72
CA SER A 258 4.77 15.16 2.87
C SER A 258 5.88 16.13 3.30
N ASN A 259 7.14 15.67 3.23
CA ASN A 259 8.32 16.51 3.39
C ASN A 259 8.70 17.28 2.11
N GLU A 260 7.92 17.13 1.03
CA GLU A 260 8.16 17.71 -0.30
C GLU A 260 9.58 17.40 -0.83
N ASP A 261 10.11 16.22 -0.50
CA ASP A 261 11.52 15.90 -0.70
C ASP A 261 11.77 14.80 -1.75
N TYR A 262 10.76 14.57 -2.59
CA TYR A 262 10.82 13.70 -3.76
C TYR A 262 11.85 14.21 -4.78
N GLU A 263 12.75 13.33 -5.21
CA GLU A 263 13.65 13.60 -6.34
C GLU A 263 13.60 12.44 -7.35
N PRO A 264 13.31 12.71 -8.64
CA PRO A 264 13.28 11.66 -9.65
C PRO A 264 14.69 11.12 -9.90
N ALA A 265 14.76 9.86 -10.35
CA ALA A 265 16.04 9.27 -10.76
C ALA A 265 16.70 10.11 -11.87
N VAL A 266 17.99 10.43 -11.69
CA VAL A 266 18.80 11.03 -12.75
C VAL A 266 19.39 9.91 -13.58
N THR A 267 19.09 9.92 -14.87
CA THR A 267 19.51 8.88 -15.79
C THR A 267 20.14 9.44 -17.05
N HIS A 268 21.00 8.65 -17.67
CA HIS A 268 21.54 8.92 -18.99
C HIS A 268 21.52 7.67 -19.87
N GLU A 269 21.59 7.88 -21.19
CA GLU A 269 21.75 6.79 -22.13
C GLU A 269 23.21 6.33 -22.17
N ALA A 270 23.45 5.09 -21.76
CA ALA A 270 24.74 4.43 -21.84
C ALA A 270 24.80 3.56 -23.10
N VAL A 271 25.96 3.56 -23.76
CA VAL A 271 26.19 2.82 -25.01
C VAL A 271 27.48 2.03 -24.92
N CYS A 272 27.38 0.72 -25.21
CA CYS A 272 28.51 -0.18 -25.32
C CYS A 272 28.69 -0.67 -26.76
N TYR A 273 29.78 -0.24 -27.39
CA TYR A 273 30.21 -0.70 -28.71
C TYR A 273 31.13 -1.92 -28.57
N LEU A 274 30.88 -2.94 -29.39
CA LEU A 274 31.72 -4.16 -29.48
C LEU A 274 31.95 -4.91 -28.15
N GLY A 275 31.21 -4.58 -27.09
CA GLY A 275 31.34 -5.20 -25.77
C GLY A 275 32.46 -4.62 -24.88
N PHE A 276 33.18 -3.57 -25.30
CA PHE A 276 34.27 -3.00 -24.50
C PHE A 276 34.55 -1.50 -24.71
N LEU A 277 33.92 -0.85 -25.69
CA LEU A 277 34.09 0.58 -25.97
C LEU A 277 32.86 1.35 -25.50
N GLY A 278 33.05 2.28 -24.56
CA GLY A 278 31.96 3.03 -23.94
C GLY A 278 31.65 2.53 -22.55
N GLU A 279 30.45 2.81 -22.07
CA GLU A 279 29.95 2.27 -20.80
C GLU A 279 29.34 0.91 -21.13
N CYS A 280 29.89 -0.16 -20.53
CA CYS A 280 29.56 -1.56 -20.82
C CYS A 280 28.83 -2.28 -19.65
N GLU A 281 28.62 -1.57 -18.54
CA GLU A 281 27.97 -2.02 -17.28
C GLU A 281 27.08 -0.91 -16.66
#